data_AF-A0A1B1N6C4-F1
#
_entry.id   AF-A0A1B1N6C4-F1
#
_cell.length_a   1.000
_cell.length_b   1.000
_cell.length_c   1.000
_cell.angle_alpha   90.00
_cell.angle_beta   90.00
_cell.angle_gamma   90.00
#
_symmetry.space_group_name_H-M   'P 1'
#
loop_
_entity.id
_entity.type
_entity.pdbx_description
1 polymer ?
#
loop_
_entity_poly.entity_id
_entity_poly.type
_entity_poly.pdbx_seq_one_letter_code
_entity_poly.pdbx_strand_id
1 'polypeptide(L)'
;MKGAQKHFKEAITVQKSCVELLGDFTSSQSESGKSSNTIKTYCYSLQAFASWLHNSGGNIDKLTRVDVQQYIKHLETTNLSAATIGKVFAAIAAFAAFKGCSHVMEGIQFPVQSKALHTAPKSLSRTERNKLLRDVECDGNLRNIAIIYTLLFTGIRVSELCQLSLSDLKLSERSGSLTIRKGKGNISRTVPLPVDARYYISKYLKTRTDNDYALFLSQYKQRISIRSVQHMLQNYGIHPHKLRHTYCRELVSAGIDIASVAELAGHASLEVTRRYSKPSHVELEKAISRAFA
;
A
#
# COMPACT_ATOMS: atom_id res chain seq x y z
N MET A 1 -45.51 -16.44 22.21
CA MET A 1 -44.73 -17.07 21.11
C MET A 1 -44.81 -16.35 19.75
N LYS A 2 -45.77 -15.45 19.48
CA LYS A 2 -45.84 -14.68 18.21
C LYS A 2 -44.84 -13.51 18.09
N GLY A 3 -44.29 -12.99 19.20
CA GLY A 3 -43.33 -11.88 19.20
C GLY A 3 -41.90 -12.26 18.77
N ALA A 4 -41.39 -13.42 19.23
CA ALA A 4 -40.02 -13.84 18.94
C ALA A 4 -39.79 -14.24 17.47
N GLN A 5 -40.79 -14.82 16.80
CA GLN A 5 -40.74 -15.13 15.37
C GLN A 5 -40.80 -13.88 14.48
N LYS A 6 -41.39 -12.78 14.97
CA LYS A 6 -41.45 -11.49 14.25
C LYS A 6 -40.08 -10.80 14.26
N HIS A 7 -39.43 -10.73 15.43
CA HIS A 7 -38.08 -10.17 15.56
C HIS A 7 -37.03 -10.97 14.76
N PHE A 8 -37.15 -12.30 14.69
CA PHE A 8 -36.22 -13.13 13.92
C PHE A 8 -36.40 -12.96 12.39
N LYS A 9 -37.63 -12.82 11.90
CA LYS A 9 -37.90 -12.52 10.49
C LYS A 9 -37.48 -11.10 10.10
N GLU A 10 -37.71 -10.11 10.97
CA GLU A 10 -37.28 -8.73 10.74
C GLU A 10 -35.74 -8.61 10.68
N ALA A 11 -35.01 -9.31 11.57
CA ALA A 11 -33.55 -9.35 11.53
C ALA A 11 -33.01 -9.94 10.22
N ILE A 12 -33.60 -11.03 9.73
CA ILE A 12 -33.20 -11.69 8.46
C ILE A 12 -33.51 -10.79 7.24
N THR A 13 -34.66 -10.13 7.22
CA THR A 13 -35.04 -9.22 6.12
C THR A 13 -34.15 -7.98 6.06
N VAL A 14 -33.81 -7.38 7.21
CA VAL A 14 -32.89 -6.23 7.29
C VAL A 14 -31.48 -6.62 6.86
N GLN A 15 -31.00 -7.80 7.28
CA GLN A 15 -29.67 -8.28 6.91
C GLN A 15 -29.56 -8.59 5.41
N LYS A 16 -30.64 -9.04 4.77
CA LYS A 16 -30.72 -9.28 3.32
C LYS A 16 -30.75 -7.97 2.52
N SER A 17 -31.53 -6.98 2.97
CA SER A 17 -31.62 -5.65 2.36
C SER A 17 -30.30 -4.88 2.44
N CYS A 18 -29.59 -4.94 3.57
CA CYS A 18 -28.26 -4.34 3.73
C CYS A 18 -27.23 -4.93 2.75
N VAL A 19 -27.28 -6.24 2.48
CA VAL A 19 -26.35 -6.90 1.55
C VAL A 19 -26.61 -6.49 0.10
N GLU A 20 -27.87 -6.40 -0.30
CA GLU A 20 -28.26 -5.94 -1.65
C GLU A 20 -27.84 -4.49 -1.89
N LEU A 21 -28.09 -3.60 -0.93
CA LEU A 21 -27.71 -2.18 -1.00
C LEU A 21 -26.20 -1.95 -1.08
N LEU A 22 -25.42 -2.74 -0.33
CA LEU A 22 -23.97 -2.70 -0.43
C LEU A 22 -23.50 -3.27 -1.76
N GLY A 23 -24.20 -4.25 -2.32
CA GLY A 23 -24.00 -4.75 -3.68
C GLY A 23 -24.16 -3.64 -4.72
N ASP A 24 -25.28 -2.95 -4.72
CA ASP A 24 -25.58 -1.86 -5.67
C ASP A 24 -24.57 -0.70 -5.56
N PHE A 25 -24.18 -0.35 -4.33
CA PHE A 25 -23.11 0.61 -4.10
C PHE A 25 -21.77 0.15 -4.69
N THR A 26 -21.39 -1.13 -4.51
CA THR A 26 -20.14 -1.63 -5.08
C THR A 26 -20.14 -1.60 -6.61
N SER A 27 -21.28 -1.88 -7.24
CA SER A 27 -21.46 -1.76 -8.69
C SER A 27 -21.29 -0.32 -9.17
N SER A 28 -21.94 0.66 -8.52
CA SER A 28 -21.81 2.08 -8.91
C SER A 28 -20.40 2.63 -8.72
N GLN A 29 -19.68 2.20 -7.68
CA GLN A 29 -18.28 2.59 -7.47
C GLN A 29 -17.35 1.94 -8.51
N SER A 30 -17.67 0.74 -8.99
CA SER A 30 -16.95 0.09 -10.09
C SER A 30 -17.15 0.83 -11.41
N GLU A 31 -18.38 1.25 -11.72
CA GLU A 31 -18.72 2.09 -12.88
C GLU A 31 -18.04 3.47 -12.82
N SER A 32 -17.89 4.02 -11.60
CA SER A 32 -17.16 5.27 -11.34
C SER A 32 -15.63 5.12 -11.48
N GLY A 33 -15.11 3.96 -11.88
CA GLY A 33 -13.69 3.73 -12.14
C GLY A 33 -12.80 3.65 -10.90
N LYS A 34 -13.36 3.44 -9.70
CA LYS A 34 -12.55 3.32 -8.48
C LYS A 34 -11.76 2.01 -8.44
N SER A 35 -10.59 2.06 -7.79
CA SER A 35 -9.74 0.87 -7.67
C SER A 35 -10.43 -0.24 -6.87
N SER A 36 -10.19 -1.50 -7.24
CA SER A 36 -10.75 -2.67 -6.56
C SER A 36 -10.41 -2.71 -5.07
N ASN A 37 -9.23 -2.23 -4.67
CA ASN A 37 -8.84 -2.11 -3.26
C ASN A 37 -9.62 -1.01 -2.53
N THR A 38 -9.93 0.10 -3.19
CA THR A 38 -10.80 1.15 -2.63
C THR A 38 -12.21 0.60 -2.40
N ILE A 39 -12.77 -0.13 -3.37
CA ILE A 39 -14.10 -0.76 -3.25
C ILE A 39 -14.12 -1.76 -2.10
N LYS A 40 -13.10 -2.62 -1.98
CA LYS A 40 -12.97 -3.57 -0.85
C LYS A 40 -12.89 -2.86 0.49
N THR A 41 -12.12 -1.77 0.57
CA THR A 41 -12.00 -0.97 1.80
C THR A 41 -13.33 -0.33 2.19
N TYR A 42 -14.07 0.22 1.21
CA TYR A 42 -15.39 0.78 1.45
C TYR A 42 -16.39 -0.28 1.90
N CYS A 43 -16.45 -1.41 1.21
CA CYS A 43 -17.35 -2.51 1.56
C CYS A 43 -17.12 -2.98 3.00
N TYR A 44 -15.85 -3.23 3.39
CA TYR A 44 -15.52 -3.62 4.75
C TYR A 44 -15.90 -2.55 5.79
N SER A 45 -15.64 -1.27 5.48
CA SER A 45 -15.97 -0.15 6.37
C SER A 45 -17.47 0.03 6.54
N LEU A 46 -18.24 -0.11 5.46
CA LEU A 46 -19.69 0.02 5.47
C LEU A 46 -20.37 -1.18 6.11
N GLN A 47 -19.84 -2.40 5.96
CA GLN A 47 -20.32 -3.58 6.67
C GLN A 47 -20.14 -3.41 8.18
N ALA A 48 -18.95 -2.97 8.62
CA ALA A 48 -18.69 -2.71 10.04
C ALA A 48 -19.63 -1.62 10.60
N PHE A 49 -19.88 -0.56 9.82
CA PHE A 49 -20.83 0.49 10.19
C PHE A 49 -22.28 -0.02 10.25
N ALA A 50 -22.72 -0.80 9.27
CA ALA A 50 -24.06 -1.39 9.22
C ALA A 50 -24.32 -2.27 10.44
N SER A 51 -23.35 -3.13 10.80
CA SER A 51 -23.45 -4.00 11.97
C SER A 51 -23.53 -3.21 13.28
N TRP A 52 -22.72 -2.16 13.42
CA TRP A 52 -22.78 -1.29 14.60
C TRP A 52 -24.11 -0.53 14.69
N LEU A 53 -24.59 -0.03 13.56
CA LEU A 53 -25.83 0.73 13.48
C LEU A 53 -27.03 -0.13 13.83
N HIS A 54 -27.07 -1.37 13.36
CA HIS A 54 -28.12 -2.34 13.69
C HIS A 54 -28.16 -2.65 15.19
N ASN A 55 -27.01 -2.87 15.82
CA ASN A 55 -26.91 -3.09 17.27
C ASN A 55 -27.35 -1.87 18.09
N SER A 56 -27.26 -0.67 17.51
CA SER A 56 -27.68 0.59 18.13
C SER A 56 -29.15 0.94 17.83
N GLY A 57 -29.88 0.07 17.13
CA GLY A 57 -31.29 0.27 16.76
C GLY A 57 -31.53 1.11 15.50
N GLY A 58 -30.48 1.47 14.76
CA GLY A 58 -30.55 2.23 13.52
C GLY A 58 -30.62 1.34 12.27
N ASN A 59 -30.85 1.97 11.11
CA ASN A 59 -30.88 1.30 9.81
C ASN A 59 -30.05 2.10 8.78
N ILE A 60 -29.20 1.41 8.02
CA ILE A 60 -28.35 2.02 7.00
C ILE A 60 -29.15 2.67 5.86
N ASP A 61 -30.41 2.27 5.65
CA ASP A 61 -31.33 2.91 4.70
C ASP A 61 -31.80 4.29 5.15
N LYS A 62 -31.92 4.50 6.46
CA LYS A 62 -32.39 5.74 7.07
C LYS A 62 -31.26 6.38 7.86
N LEU A 63 -30.17 6.67 7.16
CA LEU A 63 -29.00 7.32 7.74
C LEU A 63 -29.36 8.68 8.33
N THR A 64 -28.99 8.93 9.58
CA THR A 64 -29.07 10.27 10.16
C THR A 64 -27.68 10.81 10.49
N ARG A 65 -27.57 12.14 10.63
CA ARG A 65 -26.33 12.79 11.09
C ARG A 65 -25.89 12.29 12.47
N VAL A 66 -26.86 11.98 13.34
CA VAL A 66 -26.60 11.49 14.71
C VAL A 66 -25.92 10.12 14.67
N ASP A 67 -26.40 9.23 13.81
CA ASP A 67 -25.84 7.88 13.65
C ASP A 67 -24.36 7.92 13.25
N VAL A 68 -24.04 8.76 12.26
CA VAL A 68 -22.66 8.88 11.78
C VAL A 68 -21.77 9.51 12.87
N GLN A 69 -22.23 10.56 13.55
CA GLN A 69 -21.45 11.19 14.62
C GLN A 69 -21.22 10.26 15.82
N GLN A 70 -22.21 9.47 16.21
CA GLN A 70 -22.08 8.47 17.27
C GLN A 70 -21.13 7.35 16.87
N TYR A 71 -21.18 6.91 15.62
CA TYR A 71 -20.24 5.91 15.13
C TYR A 71 -18.79 6.42 15.13
N ILE A 72 -18.55 7.65 14.67
CA ILE A 72 -17.21 8.25 14.75
C ILE A 72 -16.72 8.31 16.20
N LYS A 73 -17.56 8.72 17.16
CA LYS A 73 -17.20 8.68 18.59
C LYS A 73 -16.90 7.27 19.08
N HIS A 74 -17.67 6.27 18.64
CA HIS A 74 -17.36 4.87 18.95
C HIS A 74 -16.00 4.44 18.38
N LEU A 75 -15.65 4.84 17.15
CA LEU A 75 -14.34 4.56 16.56
C LEU A 75 -13.20 5.25 17.31
N GLU A 76 -13.43 6.44 17.87
CA GLU A 76 -12.46 7.11 18.75
C GLU A 76 -12.24 6.31 20.04
N THR A 77 -13.30 5.77 20.66
CA THR A 77 -13.19 4.95 21.87
C THR A 77 -12.48 3.61 21.65
N THR A 78 -12.41 3.12 20.41
CA THR A 78 -11.74 1.85 20.05
C THR A 78 -10.25 2.02 19.72
N ASN A 79 -9.65 3.18 20.03
CA ASN A 79 -8.23 3.50 19.79
C ASN A 79 -7.78 3.33 18.32
N LEU A 80 -8.70 3.50 17.37
CA LEU A 80 -8.34 3.50 15.95
C LEU A 80 -7.59 4.78 15.58
N SER A 81 -6.62 4.67 14.67
CA SER A 81 -5.87 5.83 14.21
C SER A 81 -6.79 6.82 13.48
N ALA A 82 -6.54 8.12 13.62
CA ALA A 82 -7.26 9.18 12.90
C ALA A 82 -7.29 8.96 11.37
N ALA A 83 -6.23 8.37 10.81
CA ALA A 83 -6.17 8.00 9.38
C ALA A 83 -7.14 6.86 9.02
N THR A 84 -7.33 5.90 9.92
CA THR A 84 -8.34 4.84 9.75
C THR A 84 -9.75 5.43 9.84
N ILE A 85 -10.00 6.28 10.84
CA ILE A 85 -11.30 6.94 11.02
C ILE A 85 -11.64 7.80 9.79
N GLY A 86 -10.68 8.54 9.25
CA GLY A 86 -10.87 9.31 8.01
C GLY A 86 -11.20 8.45 6.78
N LYS A 87 -10.65 7.24 6.66
CA LYS A 87 -11.02 6.29 5.59
C LYS A 87 -12.45 5.79 5.74
N VAL A 88 -12.84 5.47 6.97
CA VAL A 88 -14.21 5.03 7.28
C VAL A 88 -15.20 6.15 6.99
N PHE A 89 -14.89 7.38 7.43
CA PHE A 89 -15.68 8.57 7.13
C PHE A 89 -15.83 8.80 5.62
N ALA A 90 -14.75 8.67 4.85
CA ALA A 90 -14.81 8.79 3.39
C ALA A 90 -15.67 7.69 2.73
N ALA A 91 -15.68 6.47 3.28
CA ALA A 91 -16.56 5.40 2.81
C ALA A 91 -18.02 5.72 3.08
N ILE A 92 -18.35 6.21 4.29
CA ILE A 92 -19.71 6.62 4.67
C ILE A 92 -20.15 7.81 3.82
N ALA A 93 -19.28 8.79 3.56
CA ALA A 93 -19.59 9.94 2.72
C ALA A 93 -19.93 9.51 1.28
N ALA A 94 -19.14 8.58 0.72
CA ALA A 94 -19.41 8.04 -0.61
C ALA A 94 -20.75 7.28 -0.66
N PHE A 95 -21.10 6.54 0.39
CA PHE A 95 -22.38 5.84 0.50
C PHE A 95 -23.56 6.82 0.67
N ALA A 96 -23.41 7.85 1.50
CA ALA A 96 -24.42 8.89 1.67
C ALA A 96 -24.68 9.64 0.36
N ALA A 97 -23.64 9.93 -0.43
CA ALA A 97 -23.77 10.51 -1.76
C ALA A 97 -24.51 9.57 -2.74
N PHE A 98 -24.20 8.27 -2.72
CA PHE A 98 -24.92 7.28 -3.53
C PHE A 98 -26.42 7.20 -3.19
N LYS A 99 -26.77 7.36 -1.91
CA LYS A 99 -28.17 7.41 -1.45
C LYS A 99 -28.88 8.75 -1.70
N GLY A 100 -28.17 9.79 -2.16
CA GLY A 100 -28.72 11.13 -2.30
C GLY A 100 -28.88 11.89 -0.97
N CYS A 101 -28.27 11.40 0.12
CA CYS A 101 -28.38 11.95 1.46
C CYS A 101 -27.10 12.63 1.93
N SER A 102 -26.36 13.33 1.06
CA SER A 102 -25.07 13.95 1.41
C SER A 102 -25.15 14.94 2.60
N HIS A 103 -26.30 15.56 2.83
CA HIS A 103 -26.55 16.49 3.94
C HIS A 103 -26.29 15.88 5.33
N VAL A 104 -26.40 14.55 5.48
CA VAL A 104 -26.14 13.87 6.76
C VAL A 104 -24.67 13.96 7.18
N MET A 105 -23.76 14.24 6.24
CA MET A 105 -22.34 14.35 6.48
C MET A 105 -21.91 15.76 6.91
N GLU A 106 -22.80 16.76 6.81
CA GLU A 106 -22.47 18.14 7.10
C GLU A 106 -22.25 18.39 8.60
N GLY A 107 -21.15 19.07 8.92
CA GLY A 107 -20.79 19.42 10.29
C GLY A 107 -20.46 18.24 11.20
N ILE A 108 -20.17 17.05 10.66
CA ILE A 108 -19.67 15.92 11.45
C ILE A 108 -18.26 16.22 11.91
N GLN A 109 -18.02 16.08 13.22
CA GLN A 109 -16.70 16.16 13.80
C GLN A 109 -16.06 14.79 13.81
N PHE A 110 -14.85 14.71 13.27
CA PHE A 110 -14.01 13.53 13.30
C PHE A 110 -12.57 13.98 13.56
N PRO A 111 -11.71 13.10 14.11
CA PRO A 111 -10.35 13.47 14.43
C PRO A 111 -9.60 13.62 13.11
N VAL A 112 -9.33 14.86 12.73
CA VAL A 112 -8.45 15.15 11.61
C VAL A 112 -7.06 14.74 12.05
N GLN A 113 -6.40 13.88 11.26
CA GLN A 113 -5.01 13.58 11.50
C GLN A 113 -4.25 14.91 11.49
N SER A 114 -3.72 15.33 12.64
CA SER A 114 -2.80 16.46 12.66
C SER A 114 -1.71 16.12 11.65
N LYS A 115 -1.41 17.05 10.73
CA LYS A 115 -0.30 16.89 9.78
C LYS A 115 0.98 16.86 10.61
N ALA A 116 1.26 15.72 11.25
CA ALA A 116 2.40 15.54 12.12
C ALA A 116 3.65 15.85 11.29
N LEU A 117 4.28 16.98 11.64
CA LEU A 117 5.47 17.60 11.08
C LEU A 117 6.30 16.74 10.12
N HIS A 118 5.83 16.47 8.90
CA HIS A 118 6.53 15.74 7.82
C HIS A 118 7.69 14.86 8.33
N THR A 119 7.43 13.91 9.23
CA THR A 119 8.51 13.06 9.72
C THR A 119 8.89 12.13 8.58
N ALA A 120 10.18 12.13 8.22
CA ALA A 120 10.70 11.21 7.23
C ALA A 120 10.26 9.80 7.66
N PRO A 121 9.64 9.02 6.76
CA PRO A 121 9.13 7.72 7.14
C PRO A 121 10.31 6.84 7.55
N LYS A 122 10.10 5.95 8.52
CA LYS A 122 11.15 5.07 9.05
C LYS A 122 11.83 4.31 7.90
N SER A 123 13.05 4.68 7.58
CA SER A 123 13.97 3.97 6.67
C SER A 123 14.92 3.10 7.48
N LEU A 124 15.63 2.19 6.82
CA LEU A 124 16.73 1.46 7.46
C LEU A 124 17.93 2.40 7.62
N SER A 125 18.60 2.32 8.77
CA SER A 125 19.95 2.87 8.91
C SER A 125 20.95 2.07 8.08
N ARG A 126 22.15 2.61 7.89
CA ARG A 126 23.24 1.89 7.21
C ARG A 126 23.58 0.56 7.89
N THR A 127 23.57 0.53 9.22
CA THR A 127 23.85 -0.69 10.00
C THR A 127 22.73 -1.71 9.89
N GLU A 128 21.46 -1.28 10.00
CA GLU A 128 20.30 -2.16 9.80
C GLU A 128 20.26 -2.74 8.38
N ARG A 129 20.58 -1.93 7.36
CA ARG A 129 20.65 -2.38 5.97
C ARG A 129 21.73 -3.44 5.79
N ASN A 130 22.94 -3.19 6.27
CA ASN A 130 24.05 -4.15 6.14
C ASN A 130 23.75 -5.45 6.87
N LYS A 131 23.10 -5.35 8.05
CA LYS A 131 22.62 -6.53 8.79
C LYS A 131 21.60 -7.31 7.97
N LEU A 132 20.59 -6.64 7.42
CA LEU A 132 19.58 -7.28 6.57
C LEU A 132 20.21 -8.03 5.40
N LEU A 133 21.13 -7.38 4.67
CA LEU A 133 21.78 -8.02 3.51
C LEU A 133 22.57 -9.26 3.94
N ARG A 134 23.29 -9.16 5.07
CA ARG A 134 24.02 -10.30 5.65
C ARG A 134 23.09 -11.45 6.03
N ASP A 135 22.04 -11.16 6.79
CA ASP A 135 21.09 -12.18 7.29
C ASP A 135 20.44 -12.93 6.11
N VAL A 136 20.04 -12.19 5.07
CA VAL A 136 19.41 -12.74 3.86
C VAL A 136 20.37 -13.60 3.04
N GLU A 137 21.65 -13.21 2.97
CA GLU A 137 22.67 -14.02 2.30
C GLU A 137 23.03 -15.28 3.09
N CYS A 138 23.07 -15.20 4.42
CA CYS A 138 23.29 -16.35 5.30
C CYS A 138 22.19 -17.42 5.16
N ASP A 139 20.94 -17.00 4.94
CA ASP A 139 19.82 -17.93 4.68
C ASP A 139 20.00 -18.75 3.38
N GLY A 140 20.83 -18.29 2.44
CA GLY A 140 21.17 -19.01 1.21
C GLY A 140 20.03 -19.13 0.18
N ASN A 141 18.82 -18.65 0.50
CA ASN A 141 17.69 -18.72 -0.43
C ASN A 141 17.83 -17.68 -1.54
N LEU A 142 18.40 -18.09 -2.68
CA LEU A 142 18.69 -17.22 -3.83
C LEU A 142 17.48 -16.43 -4.33
N ARG A 143 16.26 -16.99 -4.24
CA ARG A 143 15.04 -16.26 -4.58
C ARG A 143 14.81 -15.11 -3.61
N ASN A 144 14.86 -15.36 -2.30
CA ASN A 144 14.62 -14.33 -1.29
C ASN A 144 15.68 -13.23 -1.38
N ILE A 145 16.94 -13.62 -1.57
CA ILE A 145 18.05 -12.69 -1.80
C ILE A 145 17.76 -11.79 -3.00
N ALA A 146 17.45 -12.38 -4.17
CA ALA A 146 17.13 -11.62 -5.38
C ALA A 146 15.94 -10.67 -5.19
N ILE A 147 14.88 -11.09 -4.48
CA ILE A 147 13.70 -10.24 -4.20
C ILE A 147 14.09 -9.04 -3.33
N ILE A 148 14.82 -9.26 -2.23
CA ILE A 148 15.20 -8.21 -1.28
C ILE A 148 16.14 -7.20 -1.95
N TYR A 149 17.17 -7.69 -2.66
CA TYR A 149 18.05 -6.84 -3.45
C TYR A 149 17.27 -6.02 -4.47
N THR A 150 16.34 -6.65 -5.20
CA THR A 150 15.51 -5.93 -6.18
C THR A 150 14.71 -4.82 -5.51
N LEU A 151 13.99 -5.10 -4.42
CA LEU A 151 13.17 -4.08 -3.72
C LEU A 151 14.01 -2.94 -3.14
N LEU A 152 15.15 -3.27 -2.54
CA LEU A 152 16.02 -2.31 -1.86
C LEU A 152 16.73 -1.38 -2.85
N PHE A 153 17.17 -1.91 -3.99
CA PHE A 153 18.01 -1.16 -4.93
C PHE A 153 17.25 -0.54 -6.11
N THR A 154 15.95 -0.83 -6.26
CA THR A 154 15.12 -0.24 -7.33
C THR A 154 13.94 0.57 -6.79
N GLY A 155 13.57 0.42 -5.51
CA GLY A 155 12.46 1.15 -4.90
C GLY A 155 11.07 0.85 -5.47
N ILE A 156 10.93 -0.19 -6.30
CA ILE A 156 9.64 -0.59 -6.88
C ILE A 156 8.66 -1.07 -5.79
N ARG A 157 7.36 -0.95 -6.06
CA ARG A 157 6.33 -1.48 -5.15
C ARG A 157 6.35 -3.01 -5.17
N VAL A 158 5.97 -3.64 -4.06
CA VAL A 158 5.81 -5.10 -4.00
C VAL A 158 4.82 -5.63 -5.05
N SER A 159 3.76 -4.87 -5.34
CA SER A 159 2.79 -5.22 -6.39
C SER A 159 3.42 -5.21 -7.78
N GLU A 160 4.31 -4.25 -8.05
CA GLU A 160 5.04 -4.15 -9.31
C GLU A 160 6.04 -5.31 -9.42
N LEU A 161 6.78 -5.62 -8.34
CA LEU A 161 7.69 -6.77 -8.29
C LEU A 161 6.99 -8.08 -8.61
N CYS A 162 5.83 -8.35 -8.00
CA CYS A 162 5.06 -9.56 -8.24
C CYS A 162 4.53 -9.64 -9.69
N GLN A 163 4.42 -8.53 -10.41
CA GLN A 163 3.94 -8.45 -11.80
C GLN A 163 5.06 -8.52 -12.84
N LEU A 164 6.34 -8.42 -12.44
CA LEU A 164 7.47 -8.51 -13.35
C LEU A 164 7.50 -9.84 -14.10
N SER A 165 7.82 -9.77 -15.39
CA SER A 165 8.04 -10.93 -16.24
C SER A 165 9.48 -10.95 -16.76
N LEU A 166 9.95 -12.09 -17.27
CA LEU A 166 11.30 -12.22 -17.84
C LEU A 166 11.53 -11.24 -18.99
N SER A 167 10.50 -10.91 -19.77
CA SER A 167 10.54 -9.91 -20.85
C SER A 167 10.72 -8.47 -20.37
N ASP A 168 10.47 -8.19 -19.09
CA ASP A 168 10.65 -6.85 -18.51
C ASP A 168 12.08 -6.63 -17.99
N LEU A 169 12.87 -7.70 -17.92
CA LEU A 169 14.23 -7.71 -17.43
C LEU A 169 15.22 -7.63 -18.59
N LYS A 170 16.00 -6.55 -18.64
CA LYS A 170 17.19 -6.47 -19.48
C LYS A 170 18.41 -6.66 -18.60
N LEU A 171 19.18 -7.69 -18.89
CA LEU A 171 20.36 -8.07 -18.09
C LEU A 171 21.55 -8.31 -19.03
N SER A 172 22.61 -7.53 -18.85
CA SER A 172 23.92 -7.76 -19.44
C SER A 172 24.99 -7.62 -18.35
N GLU A 173 26.24 -7.96 -18.65
CA GLU A 173 27.35 -7.79 -17.71
C GLU A 173 27.62 -6.32 -17.38
N ARG A 174 27.41 -5.40 -18.34
CA ARG A 174 27.73 -3.97 -18.19
C ARG A 174 26.54 -3.09 -17.79
N SER A 175 25.33 -3.50 -18.12
CA SER A 175 24.11 -2.75 -17.80
C SER A 175 22.94 -3.67 -17.49
N GLY A 176 21.94 -3.16 -16.78
CA GLY A 176 20.66 -3.84 -16.65
C GLY A 176 19.56 -2.89 -16.21
N SER A 177 18.33 -3.27 -16.51
CA SER A 177 17.15 -2.45 -16.20
C SER A 177 15.90 -3.30 -16.05
N LEU A 178 14.97 -2.84 -15.21
CA LEU A 178 13.61 -3.37 -15.11
C LEU A 178 12.62 -2.41 -15.75
N THR A 179 11.76 -2.94 -16.62
CA THR A 179 10.67 -2.19 -17.22
C THR A 179 9.40 -2.38 -16.37
N ILE A 180 8.92 -1.32 -15.73
CA ILE A 180 7.69 -1.36 -14.92
C ILE A 180 6.52 -0.94 -15.77
N ARG A 181 5.53 -1.83 -15.92
CA ARG A 181 4.30 -1.57 -16.68
C ARG A 181 3.17 -1.11 -15.76
N LYS A 182 2.30 -0.24 -16.26
CA LYS A 182 1.03 0.14 -15.62
C LYS A 182 -0.12 -0.42 -16.46
N GLY A 183 -0.93 -1.31 -15.88
CA GLY A 183 -2.11 -1.86 -16.56
C GLY A 183 -1.76 -2.70 -17.81
N LYS A 184 -2.68 -2.76 -18.77
CA LYS A 184 -2.58 -3.61 -19.95
C LYS A 184 -1.63 -2.99 -20.99
N GLY A 185 -0.33 -3.21 -20.80
CA GLY A 185 0.70 -3.05 -21.84
C GLY A 185 1.50 -1.74 -21.82
N ASN A 186 1.07 -0.70 -21.09
CA ASN A 186 1.75 0.59 -21.16
C ASN A 186 3.00 0.63 -20.25
N ILE A 187 4.14 1.02 -20.82
CA ILE A 187 5.40 1.18 -20.06
C ILE A 187 5.23 2.41 -19.18
N SER A 188 5.35 2.23 -17.87
CA SER A 188 5.27 3.36 -16.93
C SER A 188 6.61 4.02 -16.73
N ARG A 189 7.67 3.22 -16.55
CA ARG A 189 9.03 3.68 -16.27
C ARG A 189 10.02 2.54 -16.39
N THR A 190 11.29 2.88 -16.60
CA THR A 190 12.40 1.94 -16.60
C THR A 190 13.32 2.27 -15.43
N VAL A 191 13.67 1.28 -14.62
CA VAL A 191 14.52 1.45 -13.44
C VAL A 191 15.85 0.75 -13.68
N PRO A 192 17.01 1.44 -13.57
CA PRO A 192 18.30 0.80 -13.72
C PRO A 192 18.57 -0.19 -12.58
N LEU A 193 19.24 -1.29 -12.90
CA LEU A 193 19.64 -2.32 -11.93
C LEU A 193 21.13 -2.17 -11.59
N PRO A 194 21.50 -1.95 -10.32
CA PRO A 194 22.90 -1.97 -9.91
C PRO A 194 23.49 -3.38 -9.99
N VAL A 195 24.82 -3.45 -9.96
CA VAL A 195 25.59 -4.70 -10.14
C VAL A 195 25.15 -5.80 -9.19
N ASP A 196 24.93 -5.50 -7.91
CA ASP A 196 24.56 -6.52 -6.92
C ASP A 196 23.17 -7.11 -7.20
N ALA A 197 22.19 -6.26 -7.56
CA ALA A 197 20.86 -6.73 -7.92
C ALA A 197 20.92 -7.62 -9.19
N ARG A 198 21.70 -7.23 -10.19
CA ARG A 198 21.93 -8.03 -11.41
C ARG A 198 22.55 -9.38 -11.08
N TYR A 199 23.54 -9.41 -10.21
CA TYR A 199 24.22 -10.62 -9.77
C TYR A 199 23.27 -11.62 -9.12
N TYR A 200 22.49 -11.21 -8.12
CA TYR A 200 21.58 -12.11 -7.41
C TYR A 200 20.37 -12.53 -8.24
N ILE A 201 19.83 -11.64 -9.09
CA ILE A 201 18.79 -12.02 -10.06
C ILE A 201 19.34 -13.10 -11.00
N SER A 202 20.56 -12.92 -11.53
CA SER A 202 21.17 -13.90 -12.44
C SER A 202 21.41 -15.25 -11.77
N LYS A 203 21.91 -15.25 -10.51
CA LYS A 203 22.05 -16.49 -9.73
C LYS A 203 20.72 -17.19 -9.52
N TYR A 204 19.68 -16.44 -9.15
CA TYR A 204 18.35 -17.01 -8.99
C TYR A 204 17.82 -17.60 -10.31
N LEU A 205 17.94 -16.90 -11.44
CA LEU A 205 17.49 -17.40 -12.74
C LEU A 205 18.20 -18.69 -13.14
N LYS A 206 19.49 -18.87 -12.81
CA LYS A 206 20.22 -20.12 -13.07
C LYS A 206 19.66 -21.33 -12.29
N THR A 207 18.99 -21.10 -11.17
CA THR A 207 18.37 -22.19 -10.38
C THR A 207 16.99 -22.59 -10.90
N ARG A 208 16.42 -21.83 -11.83
CA ARG A 208 15.09 -22.09 -12.38
C ARG A 208 15.16 -23.16 -13.46
N THR A 209 14.24 -24.12 -13.37
CA THR A 209 14.04 -25.21 -14.32
C THR A 209 12.64 -25.20 -14.93
N ASP A 210 11.89 -24.12 -14.67
CA ASP A 210 10.52 -23.93 -15.14
C ASP A 210 10.46 -23.09 -16.42
N ASN A 211 9.30 -23.10 -17.07
CA ASN A 211 9.02 -22.32 -18.28
C ASN A 211 8.05 -21.15 -18.01
N ASP A 212 7.90 -20.70 -16.75
CA ASP A 212 6.97 -19.62 -16.41
C ASP A 212 7.57 -18.25 -16.80
N TYR A 213 6.75 -17.40 -17.40
CA TYR A 213 7.13 -16.06 -17.84
C TYR A 213 7.35 -15.08 -16.68
N ALA A 214 6.83 -15.35 -15.48
CA ALA A 214 6.99 -14.49 -14.32
C ALA A 214 8.45 -14.43 -13.86
N LEU A 215 8.93 -13.26 -13.46
CA LEU A 215 10.31 -13.09 -13.02
C LEU A 215 10.57 -13.78 -11.67
N PHE A 216 9.63 -13.71 -10.72
CA PHE A 216 9.75 -14.33 -9.40
C PHE A 216 8.63 -15.33 -9.15
N LEU A 217 9.01 -16.53 -8.70
CA LEU A 217 8.10 -17.64 -8.47
C LEU A 217 7.95 -18.02 -7.00
N SER A 218 6.78 -18.52 -6.64
CA SER A 218 6.52 -19.21 -5.39
C SER A 218 7.18 -20.59 -5.37
N GLN A 219 7.13 -21.26 -4.22
CA GLN A 219 7.60 -22.65 -4.09
C GLN A 219 6.84 -23.63 -5.00
N TYR A 220 5.62 -23.28 -5.41
CA TYR A 220 4.79 -24.05 -6.32
C TYR A 220 5.07 -23.73 -7.81
N LYS A 221 6.19 -23.05 -8.12
CA LYS A 221 6.59 -22.65 -9.48
C LYS A 221 5.58 -21.78 -10.24
N GLN A 222 4.74 -21.05 -9.51
CA GLN A 222 3.81 -20.06 -10.06
C GLN A 222 4.23 -18.66 -9.65
N ARG A 223 3.79 -17.62 -10.38
CA ARG A 223 4.00 -16.21 -10.03
C ARG A 223 3.80 -15.94 -8.53
N ILE A 224 4.80 -15.34 -7.89
CA ILE A 224 4.77 -15.10 -6.45
C ILE A 224 3.69 -14.08 -6.07
N SER A 225 2.92 -14.39 -5.03
CA SER A 225 1.88 -13.48 -4.53
C SER A 225 2.47 -12.35 -3.66
N ILE A 226 1.79 -11.22 -3.60
CA ILE A 226 2.16 -10.09 -2.72
C ILE A 226 2.24 -10.54 -1.27
N ARG A 227 1.29 -11.37 -0.82
CA ARG A 227 1.23 -11.86 0.56
C ARG A 227 2.42 -12.77 0.88
N SER A 228 2.84 -13.60 -0.08
CA SER A 228 4.02 -14.45 0.07
C SER A 228 5.30 -13.62 0.23
N VAL A 229 5.45 -12.55 -0.56
CA VAL A 229 6.60 -11.63 -0.41
C VAL A 229 6.56 -10.91 0.94
N GLN A 230 5.40 -10.40 1.34
CA GLN A 230 5.24 -9.73 2.64
C GLN A 230 5.56 -10.66 3.82
N HIS A 231 5.08 -11.90 3.78
CA HIS A 231 5.37 -12.90 4.80
C HIS A 231 6.86 -13.25 4.84
N MET A 232 7.50 -13.43 3.68
CA MET A 232 8.95 -13.66 3.62
C MET A 232 9.73 -12.50 4.25
N LEU A 233 9.34 -11.25 3.98
CA LEU A 233 9.99 -10.05 4.55
C LEU A 233 9.80 -9.94 6.08
N GLN A 234 8.70 -10.47 6.63
CA GLN A 234 8.45 -10.47 8.07
C GLN A 234 9.51 -11.29 8.84
N ASN A 235 10.05 -12.35 8.23
CA ASN A 235 11.12 -13.15 8.85
C ASN A 235 12.39 -12.32 9.13
N TYR A 236 12.59 -11.23 8.38
CA TYR A 236 13.71 -10.31 8.58
C TYR A 236 13.30 -9.02 9.31
N GLY A 237 12.09 -8.96 9.88
CA GLY A 237 11.59 -7.79 10.61
C GLY A 237 11.37 -6.54 9.73
N ILE A 238 11.13 -6.74 8.43
CA ILE A 238 10.97 -5.64 7.46
C ILE A 238 9.66 -5.74 6.66
N HIS A 239 9.28 -4.62 6.06
CA HIS A 239 8.13 -4.52 5.16
C HIS A 239 8.53 -3.82 3.86
N PRO A 240 7.84 -4.09 2.73
CA PRO A 240 8.22 -3.52 1.42
C PRO A 240 8.37 -1.99 1.42
N HIS A 241 7.49 -1.29 2.15
CA HIS A 241 7.55 0.16 2.25
C HIS A 241 8.83 0.65 2.95
N LYS A 242 9.37 -0.08 3.95
CA LYS A 242 10.63 0.29 4.63
C LYS A 242 11.81 0.23 3.65
N LEU A 243 11.86 -0.79 2.78
CA LEU A 243 12.89 -0.91 1.73
C LEU A 243 12.80 0.25 0.72
N ARG A 244 11.60 0.55 0.23
CA ARG A 244 11.37 1.68 -0.67
C ARG A 244 11.72 3.03 -0.04
N HIS A 245 11.39 3.23 1.23
CA HIS A 245 11.77 4.43 1.97
C HIS A 245 13.28 4.57 2.10
N THR A 246 13.97 3.45 2.35
CA THR A 246 15.43 3.39 2.37
C THR A 246 16.01 3.78 1.03
N TYR A 247 15.53 3.20 -0.07
CA TYR A 247 15.94 3.57 -1.43
C TYR A 247 15.78 5.07 -1.71
N CYS A 248 14.59 5.64 -1.45
CA CYS A 248 14.33 7.05 -1.70
C CYS A 248 15.22 7.95 -0.83
N ARG A 249 15.43 7.59 0.44
CA ARG A 249 16.30 8.35 1.34
C ARG A 249 17.76 8.33 0.87
N GLU A 250 18.28 7.17 0.49
CA GLU A 250 19.66 7.03 0.00
C GLU A 250 19.91 7.87 -1.26
N LEU A 251 18.99 7.86 -2.24
CA LEU A 251 19.14 8.69 -3.44
C LEU A 251 19.11 10.19 -3.13
N VAL A 252 18.21 10.63 -2.27
CA VAL A 252 18.14 12.03 -1.84
C VAL A 252 19.40 12.42 -1.07
N SER A 253 19.88 11.57 -0.15
CA SER A 253 21.13 11.79 0.59
C SER A 253 22.38 11.78 -0.32
N ALA A 254 22.33 11.08 -1.46
CA ALA A 254 23.36 11.12 -2.49
C ALA A 254 23.33 12.40 -3.33
N GLY A 255 22.31 13.26 -3.17
CA GLY A 255 22.16 14.52 -3.89
C GLY A 255 21.36 14.41 -5.20
N ILE A 256 20.68 13.29 -5.44
CA ILE A 256 19.78 13.17 -6.60
C ILE A 256 18.55 14.04 -6.39
N ASP A 257 18.13 14.74 -7.44
CA ASP A 257 16.99 15.64 -7.39
C ASP A 257 15.68 14.90 -7.08
N ILE A 258 14.77 15.59 -6.38
CA ILE A 258 13.51 15.02 -5.89
C ILE A 258 12.63 14.52 -7.03
N ALA A 259 12.69 15.15 -8.21
CA ALA A 259 11.89 14.77 -9.36
C ALA A 259 12.35 13.42 -9.94
N SER A 260 13.65 13.24 -10.15
CA SER A 260 14.24 11.97 -10.58
C SER A 260 13.97 10.85 -9.58
N VAL A 261 14.09 11.10 -8.27
CA VAL A 261 13.75 10.10 -7.24
C VAL A 261 12.26 9.74 -7.29
N ALA A 262 11.38 10.72 -7.49
CA ALA A 262 9.94 10.49 -7.62
C ALA A 262 9.61 9.65 -8.87
N GLU A 263 10.28 9.92 -9.99
CA GLU A 263 10.13 9.18 -11.23
C GLU A 263 10.56 7.72 -11.07
N LEU A 264 11.77 7.48 -10.56
CA LEU A 264 12.33 6.14 -10.32
C LEU A 264 11.44 5.32 -9.37
N ALA A 265 11.01 5.92 -8.26
CA ALA A 265 10.09 5.28 -7.34
C ALA A 265 8.68 5.13 -7.94
N GLY A 266 8.29 5.96 -8.92
CA GLY A 266 6.94 6.02 -9.48
C GLY A 266 5.92 6.61 -8.50
N HIS A 267 6.28 7.70 -7.81
CA HIS A 267 5.35 8.48 -6.98
C HIS A 267 4.41 9.32 -7.85
N ALA A 268 3.12 9.36 -7.48
CA ALA A 268 2.12 10.17 -8.19
C ALA A 268 2.20 11.67 -7.84
N SER A 269 2.85 12.01 -6.71
CA SER A 269 3.06 13.38 -6.27
C SER A 269 4.47 13.53 -5.71
N LEU A 270 5.12 14.66 -6.04
CA LEU A 270 6.42 15.05 -5.50
C LEU A 270 6.39 15.24 -3.98
N GLU A 271 5.22 15.54 -3.40
CA GLU A 271 5.06 15.70 -1.95
C GLU A 271 5.42 14.41 -1.19
N VAL A 272 5.14 13.25 -1.79
CA VAL A 272 5.51 11.94 -1.24
C VAL A 272 7.02 11.78 -1.19
N THR A 273 7.77 12.40 -2.11
CA THR A 273 9.24 12.38 -2.12
C THR A 273 9.83 13.49 -1.25
N ARG A 274 9.20 14.67 -1.16
CA ARG A 274 9.66 15.80 -0.33
C ARG A 274 9.85 15.42 1.13
N ARG A 275 9.10 14.45 1.65
CA ARG A 275 9.28 13.95 3.03
C ARG A 275 10.66 13.34 3.30
N TYR A 276 11.42 12.93 2.28
CA TYR A 276 12.79 12.44 2.43
C TYR A 276 13.82 13.57 2.42
N SER A 277 13.44 14.76 1.97
CA SER A 277 14.31 15.91 1.72
C SER A 277 14.75 16.66 2.97
N LYS A 278 14.35 16.26 4.19
CA LYS A 278 14.88 16.88 5.42
C LYS A 278 16.33 16.45 5.58
N PRO A 279 17.30 17.30 5.21
CA PRO A 279 18.70 16.93 5.33
C PRO A 279 19.07 17.06 6.81
N SER A 280 19.89 16.16 7.31
CA SER A 280 20.52 16.32 8.61
C SER A 280 21.53 17.47 8.56
N HIS A 281 21.89 18.03 9.72
CA HIS A 281 22.89 19.09 9.82
C HIS A 281 24.22 18.68 9.14
N VAL A 282 24.63 17.42 9.34
CA VAL A 282 25.84 16.83 8.73
C VAL A 282 25.72 16.74 7.20
N GLU A 283 24.53 16.47 6.66
CA GLU A 283 24.30 16.45 5.21
C GLU A 283 24.34 17.87 4.62
N LEU A 284 23.84 18.88 5.35
CA LEU A 284 23.93 20.29 4.97
C LEU A 284 25.38 20.77 4.94
N GLU A 285 26.16 20.48 5.99
CA GLU A 285 27.59 20.82 6.05
C GLU A 285 28.36 20.22 4.87
N LYS A 286 28.19 18.91 4.60
CA LYS A 286 28.83 18.25 3.46
C LYS A 286 28.37 18.79 2.11
N ALA A 287 27.13 19.25 1.99
CA ALA A 287 26.62 19.86 0.77
C ALA A 287 27.23 21.25 0.54
N ILE A 288 27.32 22.08 1.59
CA ILE A 288 27.98 23.38 1.56
C ILE A 288 29.46 23.20 1.20
N SER A 289 30.18 22.29 1.87
CA SER A 289 31.59 22.02 1.55
C SER A 289 31.81 21.54 0.12
N ARG A 290 30.86 20.79 -0.48
CA ARG A 290 30.95 20.36 -1.89
C ARG A 290 30.61 21.46 -2.89
N ALA A 291 29.75 22.42 -2.52
CA ALA A 291 29.30 23.48 -3.41
C ALA A 291 30.34 24.62 -3.56
N PHE A 292 31.20 24.79 -2.57
CA PHE A 292 32.20 25.86 -2.51
C PHE A 292 33.66 25.33 -2.47
N ALA A 293 33.87 24.06 -2.82
CA ALA A 293 35.19 23.47 -3.06
C ALA A 293 35.49 23.44 -4.56
#